data_AF-A0A2U3AKC7-F1
#
_entry.id   AF-A0A2U3AKC7-F1
#
_cell.length_a   1.000
_cell.length_b   1.000
_cell.length_c   1.000
_cell.angle_alpha   90.00
_cell.angle_beta   90.00
_cell.angle_gamma   90.00
#
_symmetry.space_group_name_H-M   'P 1'
#
loop_
_entity.id
_entity.type
_entity.pdbx_description
1 polymer ?
#
loop_
_entity_poly.entity_id
_entity_poly.type
_entity_poly.pdbx_seq_one_letter_code
_entity_poly.pdbx_strand_id
1 'polypeptide(L)'
;MRLRENATEQKLAGRYYTPIDLANFIVRWGMDGTVNTILEPSCGDGVFLEALRQYDGDFECLGIEISSEEAALASERLLLDERFNILVSDFYKYYNGNHNREKKYDFVVGNPPYIRYQYLTEEQRDIQSNLLIENQMKSNKLINAWVAFTTAAVSLLKNNSKIAFVIPAELFQVKYAEQLRSYLMQNLNEITILTFDELIFEGIDQEVVVLLGRKNTDFVGTHQMKILEFVNINDLNQNFDERNDQQGFQDIDTTNVKWTKYFLNPHENNVISLLRESESCISFGDIAQVDVGITTGNNSYFCVDKETATSYDLLTISRPLIARSVNIPGVTFEETDWQWNVEQGAKTFLLDFNQLTDTQLTERQRSYIEIGEQNEENTGYKCRIRERWYAIPSIWEPDAFFLRRNYQYPKFVLNNYHAVSTDTMHRVSFLVGTDRKKAIISYYNSIAFAFTELEARSYGGGVLEILPRELENVTIPNINDLVIEEEIVDELFDSLNTAIRENNDIEEVLDLIDRTLLVGRLNMSADVVSQCRKIWHKLKNRRINRGITGN
;
A
#
# COMPACT_ATOMS: atom_id res chain seq x y z
N MET A 1 8.96 12.21 11.21
CA MET A 1 8.54 13.09 10.09
C MET A 1 9.76 13.95 9.75
N ARG A 2 10.37 13.81 8.57
CA ARG A 2 11.53 14.65 8.21
C ARG A 2 11.04 16.03 7.78
N LEU A 3 11.61 17.08 8.38
CA LEU A 3 11.33 18.48 8.04
C LEU A 3 11.78 18.79 6.61
N ARG A 4 11.18 19.83 5.99
CA ARG A 4 11.47 20.30 4.63
C ARG A 4 12.98 20.59 4.41
N GLU A 5 13.67 20.98 5.48
CA GLU A 5 15.10 21.29 5.51
C GLU A 5 16.01 20.06 5.28
N ASN A 6 15.48 18.84 5.42
CA ASN A 6 16.23 17.59 5.26
C ASN A 6 15.93 16.84 3.95
N ALA A 7 15.26 17.48 2.99
CA ALA A 7 14.95 16.91 1.67
C ALA A 7 15.83 17.56 0.58
N THR A 8 16.38 16.74 -0.33
CA THR A 8 17.21 17.22 -1.45
C THR A 8 16.39 18.06 -2.43
N GLU A 9 17.03 18.99 -3.15
CA GLU A 9 16.35 19.83 -4.17
C GLU A 9 15.64 19.00 -5.24
N GLN A 10 16.25 17.91 -5.72
CA GLN A 10 15.59 16.94 -6.62
C GLN A 10 14.30 16.36 -6.03
N LYS A 11 14.29 16.04 -4.74
CA LYS A 11 13.12 15.48 -4.04
C LYS A 11 12.04 16.53 -3.76
N LEU A 12 12.43 17.79 -3.57
CA LEU A 12 11.52 18.92 -3.41
C LEU A 12 10.90 19.34 -4.75
N ALA A 13 11.67 19.26 -5.83
CA ALA A 13 11.21 19.50 -7.20
C ALA A 13 10.43 18.30 -7.79
N GLY A 14 10.53 17.11 -7.17
CA GLY A 14 9.84 15.91 -7.60
C GLY A 14 10.27 15.41 -8.99
N ARG A 15 11.51 15.72 -9.40
CA ARG A 15 12.04 15.41 -10.74
C ARG A 15 12.73 14.05 -10.76
N TYR A 16 12.25 13.16 -11.63
CA TYR A 16 12.82 11.84 -11.86
C TYR A 16 13.01 11.68 -13.38
N TYR A 17 14.26 11.57 -13.83
CA TYR A 17 14.57 11.48 -15.26
C TYR A 17 14.24 10.10 -15.80
N THR A 18 13.34 10.04 -16.78
CA THR A 18 12.95 8.79 -17.46
C THR A 18 14.11 8.27 -18.30
N PRO A 19 14.54 7.01 -18.13
CA PRO A 19 15.53 6.40 -19.02
C PRO A 19 15.06 6.44 -20.48
N ILE A 20 15.95 6.78 -21.40
CA ILE A 20 15.62 6.94 -22.83
C ILE A 20 15.02 5.67 -23.45
N ASP A 21 15.47 4.48 -23.04
CA ASP A 21 14.92 3.22 -23.54
C ASP A 21 13.45 3.02 -23.14
N LEU A 22 13.06 3.47 -21.95
CA LEU A 22 11.67 3.44 -21.51
C LEU A 22 10.84 4.49 -22.25
N ALA A 23 11.40 5.69 -22.47
CA ALA A 23 10.74 6.74 -23.25
C ALA A 23 10.49 6.30 -24.70
N ASN A 24 11.49 5.69 -25.34
CA ASN A 24 11.39 5.11 -26.68
C ASN A 24 10.29 4.03 -26.76
N PHE A 25 10.24 3.12 -25.78
CA PHE A 25 9.18 2.11 -25.69
C PHE A 25 7.78 2.76 -25.61
N ILE A 26 7.61 3.71 -24.69
CA ILE A 26 6.33 4.37 -24.44
C ILE A 26 5.84 5.12 -25.68
N VAL A 27 6.73 5.87 -26.33
CA VAL A 27 6.41 6.59 -27.57
C VAL A 27 6.05 5.60 -28.67
N ARG A 28 6.79 4.51 -28.84
CA ARG A 28 6.48 3.45 -29.81
C ARG A 28 5.10 2.84 -29.61
N TRP A 29 4.68 2.63 -28.37
CA TRP A 29 3.35 2.11 -28.06
C TRP A 29 2.24 3.12 -28.39
N GLY A 30 2.49 4.40 -28.08
CA GLY A 30 1.50 5.47 -28.23
C GLY A 30 1.30 5.90 -29.68
N MET A 31 2.41 6.04 -30.42
CA MET A 31 2.40 6.50 -31.79
C MET A 31 1.79 5.47 -32.73
N ASP A 32 0.92 5.94 -33.62
CA ASP A 32 0.47 5.25 -34.81
C ASP A 32 0.12 6.29 -35.88
N GLY A 33 -0.32 5.84 -37.06
CA GLY A 33 -0.65 6.73 -38.18
C GLY A 33 -1.86 7.66 -37.96
N THR A 34 -2.48 7.66 -36.78
CA THR A 34 -3.65 8.50 -36.45
C THR A 34 -3.33 9.64 -35.48
N VAL A 35 -2.12 9.67 -34.90
CA VAL A 35 -1.72 10.66 -33.89
C VAL A 35 -1.27 11.95 -34.58
N ASN A 36 -2.01 13.05 -34.37
CA ASN A 36 -1.67 14.37 -34.93
C ASN A 36 -1.37 15.42 -33.85
N THR A 37 -1.99 15.33 -32.67
CA THR A 37 -1.72 16.27 -31.57
C THR A 37 -1.26 15.55 -30.31
N ILE A 38 -0.11 15.98 -29.80
CA ILE A 38 0.58 15.37 -28.66
C ILE A 38 0.77 16.39 -27.55
N LEU A 39 0.56 15.96 -26.31
CA LEU A 39 0.87 16.74 -25.11
C LEU A 39 1.87 15.98 -24.25
N GLU A 40 3.00 16.62 -23.96
CA GLU A 40 3.88 16.29 -22.85
C GLU A 40 3.71 17.43 -21.82
N PRO A 41 3.00 17.20 -20.69
CA PRO A 41 2.65 18.25 -19.75
C PRO A 41 3.72 18.59 -18.67
N SER A 42 4.84 17.87 -18.63
CA SER A 42 5.93 18.02 -17.64
C SER A 42 7.28 17.58 -18.23
N CYS A 43 7.73 18.27 -19.29
CA CYS A 43 8.67 17.67 -20.23
C CYS A 43 10.11 17.60 -19.75
N GLY A 44 10.45 18.26 -18.64
CA GLY A 44 11.80 18.26 -18.08
C GLY A 44 12.83 18.61 -19.14
N ASP A 45 13.89 17.79 -19.23
CA ASP A 45 14.98 17.91 -20.19
C ASP A 45 14.62 17.44 -21.61
N GLY A 46 13.39 16.99 -21.84
CA GLY A 46 12.84 16.68 -23.16
C GLY A 46 12.99 15.23 -23.62
N VAL A 47 13.24 14.26 -22.72
CA VAL A 47 13.49 12.85 -23.12
C VAL A 47 12.37 12.21 -23.96
N PHE A 48 11.09 12.48 -23.64
CA PHE A 48 9.97 11.99 -24.46
C PHE A 48 9.87 12.72 -25.80
N LEU A 49 10.25 14.00 -25.84
CA LEU A 49 10.27 14.79 -27.07
C LEU A 49 11.38 14.30 -28.01
N GLU A 50 12.54 13.94 -27.45
CA GLU A 50 13.65 13.30 -28.17
C GLU A 50 13.23 11.93 -28.74
N ALA A 51 12.50 11.12 -27.98
CA ALA A 51 11.95 9.87 -28.47
C ALA A 51 10.92 10.08 -29.60
N LEU A 52 10.04 11.08 -29.48
CA LEU A 52 9.06 11.47 -30.50
C LEU A 52 9.73 11.96 -31.80
N ARG A 53 10.86 12.65 -31.69
CA ARG A 53 11.60 13.20 -32.83
C ARG A 53 11.98 12.13 -33.87
N GLN A 54 12.12 10.87 -33.43
CA GLN A 54 12.48 9.73 -34.29
C GLN A 54 11.36 9.28 -35.24
N TYR A 55 10.12 9.76 -35.05
CA TYR A 55 8.99 9.39 -35.89
C TYR A 55 8.82 10.38 -37.02
N ASP A 56 8.68 9.90 -38.25
CA ASP A 56 8.30 10.72 -39.39
C ASP A 56 6.78 10.98 -39.39
N GLY A 57 6.36 12.14 -39.87
CA GLY A 57 4.94 12.50 -39.96
C GLY A 57 4.67 13.97 -39.60
N ASP A 58 3.44 14.40 -39.91
CA ASP A 58 2.94 15.74 -39.62
C ASP A 58 2.12 15.68 -38.33
N PHE A 59 2.77 15.91 -37.20
CA PHE A 59 2.14 16.03 -35.89
C PHE A 59 2.63 17.27 -35.17
N GLU A 60 1.82 17.79 -34.26
CA GLU A 60 2.16 18.89 -33.37
C GLU A 60 2.31 18.36 -31.95
N CYS A 61 3.44 18.66 -31.31
CA CYS A 61 3.72 18.29 -29.92
C CYS A 61 3.91 19.54 -29.05
N LEU A 62 3.08 19.68 -28.02
CA LEU A 62 3.25 20.69 -26.98
C LEU A 62 3.96 20.07 -25.78
N GLY A 63 5.18 20.54 -25.48
CA GLY A 63 5.88 20.28 -24.22
C GLY A 63 5.64 21.42 -23.22
N ILE A 64 5.32 21.10 -21.97
CA ILE A 64 5.16 22.10 -20.90
C ILE A 64 6.15 21.78 -19.79
N GLU A 65 6.92 22.77 -19.35
CA GLU A 65 7.87 22.61 -18.25
C GLU A 65 7.88 23.87 -17.38
N ILE A 66 7.83 23.69 -16.05
CA ILE A 66 7.78 24.80 -15.10
C ILE A 66 9.15 25.49 -14.94
N SER A 67 10.23 24.74 -15.15
CA SER A 67 11.62 25.19 -15.07
C SER A 67 12.11 25.76 -16.39
N SER A 68 12.44 27.05 -16.42
CA SER A 68 13.03 27.68 -17.60
C SER A 68 14.34 27.04 -18.05
N GLU A 69 15.14 26.53 -17.10
CA GLU A 69 16.43 25.86 -17.38
C GLU A 69 16.22 24.52 -18.10
N GLU A 70 15.29 23.69 -17.62
CA GLU A 70 15.01 22.37 -18.22
C GLU A 70 14.34 22.54 -19.59
N ALA A 71 13.40 23.48 -19.69
CA ALA A 71 12.75 23.81 -20.94
C ALA A 71 13.76 24.29 -22.02
N ALA A 72 14.83 24.97 -21.60
CA ALA A 72 15.91 25.35 -22.51
C ALA A 72 16.68 24.12 -23.01
N LEU A 73 17.01 23.16 -22.12
CA LEU A 73 17.63 21.89 -22.51
C LEU A 73 16.74 21.09 -23.47
N ALA A 74 15.44 21.00 -23.18
CA ALA A 74 14.47 20.35 -24.07
C ALA A 74 14.42 21.05 -25.44
N SER A 75 14.48 22.38 -25.48
CA SER A 75 14.48 23.15 -26.73
C SER A 75 15.74 22.92 -27.55
N GLU A 76 16.91 22.80 -26.89
CA GLU A 76 18.17 22.46 -27.54
C GLU A 76 18.15 21.07 -28.20
N ARG A 77 17.48 20.10 -27.57
CA ARG A 77 17.30 18.74 -28.15
C ARG A 77 16.42 18.72 -29.40
N LEU A 78 15.58 19.73 -29.59
CA LEU A 78 14.58 19.80 -30.67
C LEU A 78 14.90 20.88 -31.71
N LEU A 79 16.16 21.36 -31.73
CA LEU A 79 16.59 22.38 -32.68
C LEU A 79 16.22 22.01 -34.12
N LEU A 80 15.59 22.97 -34.79
CA LEU A 80 15.15 22.93 -36.20
C LEU A 80 13.99 21.96 -36.48
N ASP A 81 13.27 21.50 -35.45
CA ASP A 81 12.06 20.69 -35.61
C ASP A 81 10.80 21.48 -35.24
N GLU A 82 10.11 22.01 -36.25
CA GLU A 82 8.94 22.89 -36.07
C GLU A 82 7.70 22.16 -35.53
N ARG A 83 7.73 20.82 -35.47
CA ARG A 83 6.65 20.01 -34.89
C ARG A 83 6.51 20.19 -33.38
N PHE A 84 7.56 20.68 -32.72
CA PHE A 84 7.63 20.79 -31.26
C PHE A 84 7.51 22.24 -30.80
N ASN A 85 6.62 22.48 -29.86
CA ASN A 85 6.47 23.75 -29.16
C ASN A 85 6.68 23.54 -27.66
N ILE A 86 7.65 24.24 -27.06
CA ILE A 86 7.92 24.15 -25.63
C ILE A 86 7.42 25.43 -24.94
N LEU A 87 6.57 25.24 -23.93
CA LEU A 87 5.98 26.29 -23.13
C LEU A 87 6.55 26.26 -21.70
N VAL A 88 7.23 27.32 -21.30
CA VAL A 88 7.67 27.51 -19.91
C VAL A 88 6.47 27.93 -19.05
N SER A 89 5.85 26.98 -18.35
CA SER A 89 4.68 27.23 -17.51
C SER A 89 4.44 26.12 -16.49
N ASP A 90 3.70 26.45 -15.43
CA ASP A 90 3.09 25.43 -14.58
C ASP A 90 1.91 24.79 -15.36
N PHE A 91 1.89 23.47 -15.49
CA PHE A 91 0.81 22.75 -16.17
C PHE A 91 -0.57 23.02 -15.58
N TYR A 92 -0.68 23.20 -14.26
CA TYR A 92 -1.96 23.55 -13.63
C TYR A 92 -2.44 24.94 -14.04
N LYS A 93 -1.51 25.88 -14.21
CA LYS A 93 -1.81 27.22 -14.74
C LYS A 93 -2.21 27.15 -16.20
N TYR A 94 -1.51 26.36 -17.01
CA TYR A 94 -1.89 26.11 -18.40
C TYR A 94 -3.29 25.50 -18.50
N TYR A 95 -3.58 24.45 -17.72
CA TYR A 95 -4.85 23.75 -17.70
C TYR A 95 -6.01 24.70 -17.35
N ASN A 96 -5.81 25.63 -16.42
CA ASN A 96 -6.81 26.63 -16.04
C ASN A 96 -6.84 27.88 -16.93
N GLY A 97 -5.94 28.00 -17.90
CA GLY A 97 -5.96 29.10 -18.86
C GLY A 97 -7.23 29.07 -19.72
N ASN A 98 -7.69 30.26 -20.14
CA ASN A 98 -8.85 30.40 -21.02
C ASN A 98 -8.74 29.48 -22.24
N HIS A 99 -9.79 28.69 -22.52
CA HIS A 99 -9.90 27.73 -23.62
C HIS A 99 -8.93 26.52 -23.61
N ASN A 100 -7.96 26.46 -22.71
CA ASN A 100 -7.00 25.33 -22.71
C ASN A 100 -7.66 24.02 -22.24
N ARG A 101 -8.69 24.07 -21.40
CA ARG A 101 -9.50 22.89 -21.02
C ARG A 101 -10.25 22.26 -22.21
N GLU A 102 -10.52 23.07 -23.25
CA GLU A 102 -11.23 22.67 -24.46
C GLU A 102 -10.29 22.04 -25.49
N LYS A 103 -8.97 22.30 -25.38
CA LYS A 103 -7.97 21.61 -26.21
C LYS A 103 -7.93 20.14 -25.85
N LYS A 104 -7.83 19.30 -26.88
CA LYS A 104 -7.77 17.84 -26.73
C LYS A 104 -6.64 17.25 -27.57
N TYR A 105 -6.04 16.17 -27.08
CA TYR A 105 -4.86 15.53 -27.68
C TYR A 105 -5.13 14.08 -28.09
N ASP A 106 -4.53 13.65 -29.19
CA ASP A 106 -4.57 12.25 -29.68
C ASP A 106 -3.66 11.36 -28.82
N PHE A 107 -2.55 11.92 -28.34
CA PHE A 107 -1.63 11.23 -27.43
C PHE A 107 -1.16 12.16 -26.31
N VAL A 108 -1.25 11.68 -25.06
CA VAL A 108 -0.68 12.38 -23.90
C VAL A 108 0.39 11.48 -23.28
N VAL A 109 1.60 11.98 -23.13
CA VAL A 109 2.75 11.19 -22.68
C VAL A 109 3.55 11.96 -21.63
N GLY A 110 4.23 11.28 -20.72
CA GLY A 110 5.13 11.97 -19.80
C GLY A 110 5.40 11.25 -18.49
N ASN A 111 6.11 11.95 -17.61
CA ASN A 111 6.37 11.52 -16.23
C ASN A 111 5.92 12.63 -15.27
N PRO A 112 4.69 12.56 -14.73
CA PRO A 112 4.17 13.57 -13.81
C PRO A 112 5.06 13.81 -12.58
N PRO A 113 5.04 14.99 -11.95
CA PRO A 113 5.90 15.30 -10.81
C PRO A 113 5.46 14.58 -9.52
N TYR A 114 6.39 13.95 -8.79
CA TYR A 114 6.09 13.21 -7.55
C TYR A 114 6.23 14.08 -6.30
N ILE A 115 5.43 15.15 -6.26
CA ILE A 115 5.48 16.16 -5.19
C ILE A 115 4.41 15.86 -4.14
N ARG A 116 4.79 15.89 -2.86
CA ARG A 116 3.84 15.77 -1.74
C ARG A 116 3.02 17.05 -1.60
N TYR A 117 1.75 16.92 -1.23
CA TYR A 117 0.82 18.04 -1.05
C TYR A 117 1.41 19.22 -0.23
N GLN A 118 2.15 18.89 0.84
CA GLN A 118 2.74 19.86 1.77
C GLN A 118 3.84 20.74 1.14
N TYR A 119 4.38 20.34 -0.01
CA TYR A 119 5.41 21.06 -0.75
C TYR A 119 4.84 21.91 -1.89
N LEU A 120 3.58 21.70 -2.27
CA LEU A 120 2.89 22.55 -3.24
C LEU A 120 2.65 23.95 -2.67
N THR A 121 2.64 24.94 -3.57
CA THR A 121 2.21 26.31 -3.26
C THR A 121 0.72 26.36 -2.95
N GLU A 122 0.24 27.46 -2.36
CA GLU A 122 -1.19 27.65 -2.08
C GLU A 122 -2.03 27.62 -3.36
N GLU A 123 -1.61 28.35 -4.40
CA GLU A 123 -2.26 28.35 -5.71
C GLU A 123 -2.35 26.94 -6.31
N GLN A 124 -1.25 26.18 -6.30
CA GLN A 124 -1.23 24.80 -6.81
C GLN A 124 -2.21 23.90 -6.05
N ARG A 125 -2.32 24.05 -4.72
CA ARG A 125 -3.26 23.29 -3.90
C ARG A 125 -4.72 23.61 -4.21
N ASP A 126 -5.02 24.87 -4.48
CA ASP A 126 -6.37 25.30 -4.86
C ASP A 126 -6.75 24.73 -6.22
N ILE A 127 -5.84 24.82 -7.21
CA ILE A 127 -6.08 24.25 -8.54
C ILE A 127 -6.27 22.73 -8.45
N GLN A 128 -5.36 22.03 -7.77
CA GLN A 128 -5.46 20.58 -7.54
C GLN A 128 -6.81 20.23 -6.89
N SER A 129 -7.23 20.99 -5.88
CA SER A 129 -8.48 20.70 -5.16
C SER A 129 -9.70 20.87 -6.05
N ASN A 130 -9.77 21.99 -6.79
CA ASN A 130 -10.87 22.26 -7.71
C ASN A 130 -10.96 21.22 -8.82
N LEU A 131 -9.82 20.85 -9.39
CA LEU A 131 -9.74 19.84 -10.46
C LEU A 131 -10.26 18.49 -10.02
N LEU A 132 -9.88 18.04 -8.82
CA LEU A 132 -10.36 16.79 -8.25
C LEU A 132 -11.88 16.84 -8.01
N ILE A 133 -12.37 17.95 -7.44
CA ILE A 133 -13.82 18.14 -7.18
C ILE A 133 -14.64 18.14 -8.47
N GLU A 134 -14.17 18.84 -9.51
CA GLU A 134 -14.81 18.87 -10.83
C GLU A 134 -14.92 17.46 -11.46
N ASN A 135 -13.94 16.59 -11.18
CA ASN A 135 -13.93 15.19 -11.63
C ASN A 135 -14.53 14.23 -10.59
N GLN A 136 -15.39 14.73 -9.70
CA GLN A 136 -16.15 13.94 -8.70
C GLN A 136 -15.28 13.21 -7.66
N MET A 137 -14.08 13.73 -7.41
CA MET A 137 -13.16 13.21 -6.40
C MET A 137 -13.12 14.13 -5.15
N LYS A 138 -12.74 13.55 -4.02
CA LYS A 138 -12.53 14.24 -2.74
C LYS A 138 -11.11 14.77 -2.71
N SER A 139 -10.96 16.09 -2.63
CA SER A 139 -9.67 16.70 -2.30
C SER A 139 -9.34 16.47 -0.82
N ASN A 140 -8.08 16.12 -0.53
CA ASN A 140 -7.54 16.12 0.82
C ASN A 140 -6.03 16.43 0.80
N LYS A 141 -5.51 16.86 1.96
CA LYS A 141 -4.12 17.32 2.13
C LYS A 141 -3.05 16.22 2.06
N LEU A 142 -3.43 14.98 1.73
CA LEU A 142 -2.52 13.84 1.57
C LEU A 142 -2.31 13.47 0.10
N ILE A 143 -3.10 14.02 -0.82
CA ILE A 143 -3.02 13.67 -2.25
C ILE A 143 -1.76 14.28 -2.87
N ASN A 144 -0.85 13.43 -3.32
CA ASN A 144 0.34 13.85 -4.06
C ASN A 144 -0.04 14.44 -5.44
N ALA A 145 0.80 15.34 -5.95
CA ALA A 145 0.53 16.12 -7.16
C ALA A 145 0.24 15.25 -8.39
N TRP A 146 0.99 14.14 -8.56
CA TRP A 146 0.84 13.21 -9.69
C TRP A 146 -0.62 12.71 -9.89
N VAL A 147 -1.44 12.67 -8.83
CA VAL A 147 -2.84 12.23 -8.92
C VAL A 147 -3.71 13.23 -9.68
N ALA A 148 -3.68 14.50 -9.26
CA ALA A 148 -4.44 15.54 -9.93
C ALA A 148 -3.87 15.86 -11.31
N PHE A 149 -2.55 15.76 -11.45
CA PHE A 149 -1.86 15.88 -12.72
C PHE A 149 -2.31 14.81 -13.72
N THR A 150 -2.38 13.53 -13.31
CA THR A 150 -2.90 12.43 -14.15
C THR A 150 -4.37 12.64 -14.50
N THR A 151 -5.18 13.10 -13.55
CA THR A 151 -6.59 13.43 -13.79
C THR A 151 -6.75 14.51 -14.86
N ALA A 152 -5.97 15.59 -14.76
CA ALA A 152 -5.96 16.68 -15.72
C ALA A 152 -5.55 16.20 -17.12
N ALA A 153 -4.49 15.39 -17.20
CA ALA A 153 -4.00 14.84 -18.47
C ALA A 153 -5.06 13.96 -19.16
N VAL A 154 -5.71 13.08 -18.41
CA VAL A 154 -6.79 12.22 -18.94
C VAL A 154 -8.00 13.04 -19.39
N SER A 155 -8.33 14.14 -18.70
CA SER A 155 -9.45 15.00 -19.10
C SER A 155 -9.17 15.76 -20.42
N LEU A 156 -7.90 15.92 -20.81
CA LEU A 156 -7.47 16.52 -22.08
C LEU A 156 -7.39 15.51 -23.24
N LEU A 157 -7.77 14.25 -23.04
CA LEU A 157 -7.83 13.26 -24.12
C LEU A 157 -8.98 13.51 -25.09
N LYS A 158 -8.69 13.43 -26.40
CA LYS A 158 -9.69 13.31 -27.46
C LYS A 158 -10.48 12.00 -27.28
N ASN A 159 -11.45 11.80 -28.15
CA ASN A 159 -12.01 10.47 -28.38
C ASN A 159 -11.04 9.70 -29.28
N ASN A 160 -10.94 8.38 -29.13
CA ASN A 160 -10.04 7.52 -29.90
C ASN A 160 -8.57 7.93 -29.75
N SER A 161 -8.13 8.08 -28.50
CA SER A 161 -6.83 8.62 -28.12
C SER A 161 -6.12 7.73 -27.10
N LYS A 162 -4.85 8.02 -26.84
CA LYS A 162 -4.02 7.27 -25.89
C LYS A 162 -3.39 8.17 -24.83
N ILE A 163 -3.11 7.59 -23.67
CA ILE A 163 -2.25 8.19 -22.64
C ILE A 163 -1.19 7.18 -22.21
N ALA A 164 0.04 7.64 -22.01
CA ALA A 164 1.11 6.80 -21.48
C ALA A 164 1.96 7.54 -20.45
N PHE A 165 1.80 7.23 -19.16
CA PHE A 165 2.49 7.92 -18.08
C PHE A 165 3.34 6.99 -17.21
N VAL A 166 4.51 7.48 -16.79
CA VAL A 166 5.31 6.88 -15.71
C VAL A 166 4.83 7.47 -14.39
N ILE A 167 4.19 6.67 -13.54
CA ILE A 167 3.61 7.14 -12.26
C ILE A 167 4.03 6.25 -11.09
N PRO A 168 3.95 6.74 -9.84
CA PRO A 168 4.35 5.96 -8.67
C PRO A 168 3.54 4.67 -8.52
N ALA A 169 4.21 3.57 -8.14
CA ALA A 169 3.55 2.30 -7.82
C ALA A 169 2.60 2.41 -6.60
N GLU A 170 2.68 3.52 -5.86
CA GLU A 170 1.67 3.94 -4.88
C GLU A 170 0.24 3.87 -5.43
N LEU A 171 0.06 4.00 -6.75
CA LEU A 171 -1.20 3.77 -7.46
C LEU A 171 -1.94 2.52 -6.99
N PHE A 172 -1.27 1.41 -6.67
CA PHE A 172 -1.92 0.18 -6.22
C PHE A 172 -2.36 0.22 -4.75
N GLN A 173 -1.62 0.93 -3.91
CA GLN A 173 -1.59 0.67 -2.47
C GLN A 173 -2.22 1.78 -1.64
N VAL A 174 -2.00 3.03 -2.04
CA VAL A 174 -2.36 4.16 -1.19
C VAL A 174 -3.84 4.48 -1.30
N LYS A 175 -4.46 4.78 -0.16
CA LYS A 175 -5.88 5.14 -0.07
C LYS A 175 -6.20 6.42 -0.83
N TYR A 176 -5.27 7.38 -0.86
CA TYR A 176 -5.53 8.66 -1.52
C TYR A 176 -5.60 8.52 -3.07
N ALA A 177 -5.07 7.44 -3.64
CA ALA A 177 -5.14 7.15 -5.08
C ALA A 177 -6.37 6.30 -5.45
N GLU A 178 -7.20 5.91 -4.48
CA GLU A 178 -8.40 5.09 -4.71
C GLU A 178 -9.36 5.71 -5.72
N GLN A 179 -9.62 7.01 -5.59
CA GLN A 179 -10.50 7.73 -6.50
C GLN A 179 -9.88 7.95 -7.88
N LEU A 180 -8.54 8.04 -7.97
CA LEU A 180 -7.87 8.05 -9.26
C LEU A 180 -8.04 6.70 -9.97
N ARG A 181 -7.90 5.58 -9.24
CA ARG A 181 -8.15 4.24 -9.81
C ARG A 181 -9.57 4.16 -10.37
N SER A 182 -10.58 4.57 -9.61
CA SER A 182 -11.98 4.63 -10.09
C SER A 182 -12.13 5.54 -11.31
N TYR A 183 -11.52 6.72 -11.29
CA TYR A 183 -11.58 7.69 -12.38
C TYR A 183 -10.96 7.12 -13.67
N LEU A 184 -9.79 6.49 -13.58
CA LEU A 184 -9.14 5.84 -14.72
C LEU A 184 -10.01 4.70 -15.27
N MET A 185 -10.52 3.83 -14.40
CA MET A 185 -11.45 2.73 -14.75
C MET A 185 -12.71 3.22 -15.47
N GLN A 186 -13.19 4.43 -15.18
CA GLN A 186 -14.38 5.02 -15.79
C GLN A 186 -14.10 5.80 -17.09
N ASN A 187 -12.90 6.34 -17.26
CA ASN A 187 -12.58 7.24 -18.38
C ASN A 187 -11.69 6.61 -19.46
N LEU A 188 -11.07 5.47 -19.17
CA LEU A 188 -10.25 4.71 -20.10
C LEU A 188 -10.90 3.34 -20.34
N ASN A 189 -11.09 3.00 -21.61
CA ASN A 189 -11.75 1.77 -22.02
C ASN A 189 -10.81 0.56 -21.89
N GLU A 190 -9.53 0.74 -22.21
CA GLU A 190 -8.48 -0.27 -22.03
C GLU A 190 -7.34 0.32 -21.19
N ILE A 191 -6.95 -0.39 -20.14
CA ILE A 191 -5.82 0.00 -19.28
C ILE A 191 -4.83 -1.16 -19.22
N THR A 192 -3.59 -0.92 -19.64
CA THR A 192 -2.47 -1.82 -19.40
C THR A 192 -1.52 -1.15 -18.42
N ILE A 193 -1.25 -1.81 -17.29
CA ILE A 193 -0.20 -1.37 -16.36
C ILE A 193 1.03 -2.22 -16.57
N LEU A 194 2.19 -1.61 -16.75
CA LEU A 194 3.48 -2.29 -16.77
C LEU A 194 4.14 -2.12 -15.41
N THR A 195 4.54 -3.24 -14.79
CA THR A 195 5.24 -3.23 -13.50
C THR A 195 6.61 -3.87 -13.63
N PHE A 196 7.57 -3.40 -12.83
CA PHE A 196 8.94 -3.90 -12.83
C PHE A 196 9.31 -4.51 -11.48
N ASP A 197 10.12 -5.57 -11.51
CA ASP A 197 10.72 -6.15 -10.31
C ASP A 197 11.92 -5.32 -9.85
N GLU A 198 12.70 -4.79 -10.80
CA GLU A 198 13.83 -3.90 -10.53
C GLU A 198 13.42 -2.42 -10.53
N LEU A 199 14.16 -1.60 -9.78
CA LEU A 199 13.98 -0.15 -9.79
C LEU A 199 14.38 0.43 -11.15
N ILE A 200 13.49 1.23 -11.73
CA ILE A 200 13.69 1.88 -13.03
C ILE A 200 14.66 3.06 -12.95
N PHE A 201 14.68 3.78 -11.83
CA PHE A 201 15.48 4.97 -11.64
C PHE A 201 16.70 4.66 -10.78
N GLU A 202 17.89 4.93 -11.30
CA GLU A 202 19.14 4.75 -10.55
C GLU A 202 19.23 5.69 -9.34
N GLY A 203 19.71 5.16 -8.21
CA GLY A 203 19.96 5.94 -6.99
C GLY A 203 18.71 6.42 -6.26
N ILE A 204 17.53 5.92 -6.62
CA ILE A 204 16.24 6.37 -6.10
C ILE A 204 15.37 5.19 -5.70
N ASP A 205 15.03 5.12 -4.41
CA ASP A 205 14.13 4.11 -3.84
C ASP A 205 12.64 4.41 -4.13
N GLN A 206 12.30 4.71 -5.39
CA GLN A 206 10.94 5.00 -5.83
C GLN A 206 10.50 3.98 -6.89
N GLU A 207 9.58 3.10 -6.50
CA GLU A 207 8.92 2.20 -7.45
C GLU A 207 7.91 2.97 -8.31
N VAL A 208 7.90 2.64 -9.60
CA VAL A 208 6.99 3.21 -10.60
C VAL A 208 6.36 2.14 -11.45
N VAL A 209 5.31 2.55 -12.14
CA VAL A 209 4.60 1.78 -13.14
C VAL A 209 4.43 2.61 -14.39
N VAL A 210 4.27 1.95 -15.54
CA VAL A 210 3.80 2.61 -16.75
C VAL A 210 2.31 2.38 -16.88
N LEU A 211 1.53 3.46 -16.85
CA LEU A 211 0.12 3.46 -17.19
C LEU A 211 0.00 3.63 -18.71
N LEU A 212 -0.56 2.64 -19.40
CA LEU A 212 -0.91 2.70 -20.81
C LEU A 212 -2.44 2.66 -20.93
N GLY A 213 -3.05 3.79 -21.28
CA GLY A 213 -4.49 3.96 -21.33
C GLY A 213 -4.99 4.27 -22.73
N ARG A 214 -6.14 3.68 -23.11
CA ARG A 214 -6.84 4.01 -24.36
C ARG A 214 -8.25 4.49 -24.06
N LYS A 215 -8.66 5.53 -24.78
CA LYS A 215 -10.01 6.05 -24.78
C LYS A 215 -10.59 5.86 -26.18
N ASN A 216 -11.67 5.12 -26.30
CA ASN A 216 -12.31 4.75 -27.55
C ASN A 216 -13.83 4.93 -27.41
N THR A 217 -14.42 5.78 -28.26
CA THR A 217 -15.87 6.04 -28.23
C THR A 217 -16.71 4.91 -28.79
N ASP A 218 -16.11 4.08 -29.64
CA ASP A 218 -16.77 2.93 -30.28
C ASP A 218 -16.60 1.65 -29.44
N PHE A 219 -16.08 1.78 -28.22
CA PHE A 219 -15.90 0.66 -27.32
C PHE A 219 -17.24 0.09 -26.87
N VAL A 220 -17.47 -1.19 -27.14
CA VAL A 220 -18.69 -1.91 -26.76
C VAL A 220 -18.35 -2.91 -25.67
N GLY A 221 -19.05 -2.84 -24.54
CA GLY A 221 -18.90 -3.76 -23.42
C GLY A 221 -18.36 -3.07 -22.16
N THR A 222 -17.83 -3.88 -21.24
CA THR A 222 -17.23 -3.41 -20.00
C THR A 222 -15.80 -2.96 -20.27
N HIS A 223 -15.37 -1.84 -19.68
CA HIS A 223 -13.97 -1.43 -19.75
C HIS A 223 -13.05 -2.54 -19.22
N GLN A 224 -11.81 -2.58 -19.67
CA GLN A 224 -10.93 -3.69 -19.39
C GLN A 224 -9.55 -3.27 -18.91
N MET A 225 -8.95 -4.13 -18.09
CA MET A 225 -7.62 -3.93 -17.53
C MET A 225 -6.78 -5.20 -17.64
N LYS A 226 -5.47 -5.02 -17.83
CA LYS A 226 -4.47 -6.04 -17.52
C LYS A 226 -3.23 -5.43 -16.90
N ILE A 227 -2.47 -6.25 -16.19
CA ILE A 227 -1.17 -5.88 -15.65
C ILE A 227 -0.12 -6.84 -16.21
N LEU A 228 0.91 -6.29 -16.83
CA LEU A 228 2.05 -7.04 -17.35
C LEU A 228 3.26 -6.79 -16.45
N GLU A 229 3.92 -7.87 -16.06
CA GLU A 229 5.06 -7.87 -15.14
C GLU A 229 6.34 -8.05 -15.95
N PHE A 230 7.39 -7.28 -15.65
CA PHE A 230 8.71 -7.36 -16.27
C PHE A 230 9.80 -7.28 -15.22
N VAL A 231 10.97 -7.83 -15.51
CA VAL A 231 12.12 -7.70 -14.62
C VAL A 231 12.63 -6.25 -14.65
N ASN A 232 12.90 -5.74 -15.85
CA ASN A 232 13.42 -4.40 -16.11
C ASN A 232 13.06 -3.89 -17.52
N ILE A 233 13.62 -2.76 -17.93
CA ILE A 233 13.34 -2.14 -19.25
C ILE A 233 13.80 -3.04 -20.41
N ASN A 234 14.91 -3.76 -20.25
CA ASN A 234 15.39 -4.66 -21.30
C ASN A 234 14.43 -5.84 -21.50
N ASP A 235 13.97 -6.45 -20.40
CA ASP A 235 12.94 -7.49 -20.44
C ASP A 235 11.63 -6.97 -21.08
N LEU A 236 11.22 -5.74 -20.75
CA LEU A 236 10.08 -5.08 -21.40
C LEU A 236 10.27 -4.97 -22.91
N ASN A 237 11.41 -4.45 -23.36
CA ASN A 237 11.66 -4.23 -24.78
C ASN A 237 11.69 -5.54 -25.59
N GLN A 238 12.14 -6.64 -24.99
CA GLN A 238 12.25 -7.93 -25.64
C GLN A 238 10.94 -8.72 -25.64
N ASN A 239 10.16 -8.64 -24.54
CA ASN A 239 9.07 -9.58 -24.28
C ASN A 239 7.68 -8.94 -24.21
N PHE A 240 7.55 -7.64 -24.49
CA PHE A 240 6.25 -6.94 -24.40
C PHE A 240 5.18 -7.58 -25.30
N ASP A 241 5.46 -7.73 -26.60
CA ASP A 241 4.45 -8.21 -27.55
C ASP A 241 3.96 -9.62 -27.20
N GLU A 242 4.90 -10.53 -26.89
CA GLU A 242 4.58 -11.90 -26.48
C GLU A 242 3.70 -11.92 -25.21
N ARG A 243 4.09 -11.19 -24.15
CA ARG A 243 3.31 -11.16 -22.90
C ARG A 243 1.96 -10.46 -23.08
N ASN A 244 1.93 -9.42 -23.90
CA ASN A 244 0.72 -8.69 -24.22
C ASN A 244 -0.31 -9.57 -24.93
N ASP A 245 0.14 -10.48 -25.80
CA ASP A 245 -0.72 -11.40 -26.55
C ASP A 245 -1.13 -12.62 -25.72
N GLN A 246 -0.24 -13.12 -24.84
CA GLN A 246 -0.53 -14.23 -23.94
C GLN A 246 -1.51 -13.85 -22.83
N GLN A 247 -1.41 -12.63 -22.29
CA GLN A 247 -2.25 -12.17 -21.20
C GLN A 247 -3.41 -11.31 -21.72
N GLY A 248 -4.59 -11.93 -21.70
CA GLY A 248 -5.84 -11.27 -22.05
C GLY A 248 -6.23 -10.16 -21.07
N PHE A 249 -7.05 -9.25 -21.59
CA PHE A 249 -7.75 -8.25 -20.79
C PHE A 249 -8.78 -8.89 -19.87
N GLN A 250 -8.98 -8.26 -18.70
CA GLN A 250 -9.99 -8.65 -17.72
C GLN A 250 -11.00 -7.53 -17.56
N ASP A 251 -12.26 -7.88 -17.39
CA ASP A 251 -13.32 -6.90 -17.20
C ASP A 251 -13.12 -6.11 -15.89
N ILE A 252 -13.28 -4.80 -16.01
CA ILE A 252 -13.18 -3.87 -14.90
C ILE A 252 -14.46 -3.95 -14.07
N ASP A 253 -14.28 -4.34 -12.81
CA ASP A 253 -15.31 -4.24 -11.79
C ASP A 253 -15.23 -2.87 -11.10
N THR A 254 -16.19 -2.00 -11.37
CA THR A 254 -16.21 -0.65 -10.80
C THR A 254 -16.62 -0.62 -9.31
N THR A 255 -17.09 -1.74 -8.75
CA THR A 255 -17.41 -1.86 -7.32
C THR A 255 -16.19 -2.17 -6.47
N ASN A 256 -15.20 -2.89 -7.02
CA ASN A 256 -13.93 -3.17 -6.37
C ASN A 256 -12.77 -2.40 -7.01
N VAL A 257 -12.36 -1.34 -6.31
CA VAL A 257 -11.31 -0.40 -6.74
C VAL A 257 -9.88 -0.89 -6.46
N LYS A 258 -9.69 -2.08 -5.86
CA LYS A 258 -8.35 -2.65 -5.63
C LYS A 258 -7.86 -3.36 -6.88
N TRP A 259 -6.71 -2.92 -7.38
CA TRP A 259 -6.13 -3.46 -8.60
C TRP A 259 -5.28 -4.73 -8.39
N THR A 260 -5.03 -5.14 -7.14
CA THR A 260 -4.25 -6.36 -6.83
C THR A 260 -4.84 -7.61 -7.49
N LYS A 261 -6.15 -7.67 -7.68
CA LYS A 261 -6.81 -8.79 -8.38
C LYS A 261 -6.40 -8.94 -9.84
N TYR A 262 -5.93 -7.88 -10.51
CA TYR A 262 -5.53 -7.96 -11.92
C TYR A 262 -4.14 -8.58 -12.12
N PHE A 263 -3.43 -8.92 -11.04
CA PHE A 263 -2.28 -9.84 -11.07
C PHE A 263 -2.73 -11.30 -11.21
N LEU A 264 -3.98 -11.60 -10.86
CA LEU A 264 -4.56 -12.92 -11.00
C LEU A 264 -5.11 -13.09 -12.42
N ASN A 265 -5.14 -14.34 -12.90
CA ASN A 265 -5.80 -14.68 -14.16
C ASN A 265 -7.33 -14.81 -13.95
N PRO A 266 -8.14 -14.86 -15.02
CA PRO A 266 -9.60 -14.96 -14.89
C PRO A 266 -10.10 -16.17 -14.09
N HIS A 267 -9.40 -17.31 -14.17
CA HIS A 267 -9.77 -18.51 -13.41
C HIS A 267 -9.52 -18.32 -11.91
N GLU A 268 -8.35 -17.80 -11.54
CA GLU A 268 -8.00 -17.42 -10.16
C GLU A 268 -8.99 -16.40 -9.59
N ASN A 269 -9.33 -15.37 -10.37
CA ASN A 269 -10.32 -14.37 -9.96
C ASN A 269 -11.73 -14.95 -9.76
N ASN A 270 -12.14 -15.90 -10.60
CA ASN A 270 -13.41 -16.61 -10.41
C ASN A 270 -13.43 -17.42 -9.10
N VAL A 271 -12.32 -18.07 -8.74
CA VAL A 271 -12.20 -18.76 -7.44
C VAL A 271 -12.39 -17.78 -6.27
N ILE A 272 -11.73 -16.62 -6.32
CA ILE A 272 -11.85 -15.59 -5.28
C ILE A 272 -13.29 -15.06 -5.18
N SER A 273 -13.94 -14.78 -6.30
CA SER A 273 -15.34 -14.31 -6.30
C SER A 273 -16.30 -15.35 -5.71
N LEU A 274 -16.18 -16.61 -6.12
CA LEU A 274 -17.02 -17.69 -5.59
C LEU A 274 -16.84 -17.88 -4.08
N LEU A 275 -15.62 -17.73 -3.55
CA LEU A 275 -15.37 -17.81 -2.12
C LEU A 275 -15.96 -16.61 -1.36
N ARG A 276 -15.93 -15.40 -1.91
CA ARG A 276 -16.57 -14.22 -1.29
C ARG A 276 -18.09 -14.35 -1.21
N GLU A 277 -18.71 -15.04 -2.17
CA GLU A 277 -20.15 -15.23 -2.25
C GLU A 277 -20.63 -16.52 -1.54
N SER A 278 -19.71 -17.36 -1.06
CA SER A 278 -20.02 -18.64 -0.43
C SER A 278 -20.44 -18.48 1.03
N GLU A 279 -21.48 -19.22 1.44
CA GLU A 279 -21.89 -19.32 2.86
C GLU A 279 -20.85 -20.04 3.74
N SER A 280 -19.91 -20.77 3.13
CA SER A 280 -18.79 -21.42 3.83
C SER A 280 -17.66 -20.47 4.20
N CYS A 281 -17.78 -19.19 3.85
CA CYS A 281 -16.81 -18.15 4.15
C CYS A 281 -17.51 -16.93 4.77
N ILE A 282 -16.79 -16.22 5.61
CA ILE A 282 -17.22 -14.97 6.27
C ILE A 282 -16.09 -13.95 6.21
N SER A 283 -16.39 -12.70 6.54
CA SER A 283 -15.36 -11.69 6.75
C SER A 283 -14.76 -11.85 8.15
N PHE A 284 -13.47 -11.54 8.33
CA PHE A 284 -12.86 -11.54 9.67
C PHE A 284 -13.59 -10.60 10.65
N GLY A 285 -14.14 -9.50 10.12
CA GLY A 285 -14.99 -8.55 10.85
C GLY A 285 -16.27 -9.16 11.43
N ASP A 286 -16.71 -10.31 10.92
CA ASP A 286 -17.89 -11.02 11.43
C ASP A 286 -17.61 -11.80 12.72
N ILE A 287 -16.33 -11.98 13.09
CA ILE A 287 -15.90 -12.65 14.34
C ILE A 287 -15.06 -11.75 15.25
N ALA A 288 -14.52 -10.64 14.75
CA ALA A 288 -13.64 -9.78 15.53
C ALA A 288 -13.65 -8.32 15.09
N GLN A 289 -13.44 -7.42 16.05
CA GLN A 289 -13.16 -6.00 15.80
C GLN A 289 -11.66 -5.75 15.88
N VAL A 290 -11.15 -4.89 14.99
CA VAL A 290 -9.73 -4.60 14.89
C VAL A 290 -9.46 -3.11 15.13
N ASP A 291 -8.54 -2.83 16.05
CA ASP A 291 -8.05 -1.49 16.33
C ASP A 291 -6.54 -1.40 16.14
N VAL A 292 -6.07 -0.18 15.87
CA VAL A 292 -4.63 0.09 15.89
C VAL A 292 -4.10 -0.10 17.32
N GLY A 293 -2.87 -0.60 17.45
CA GLY A 293 -2.14 -0.64 18.72
C GLY A 293 -1.91 0.74 19.32
N ILE A 294 -1.42 0.76 20.56
CA ILE A 294 -1.34 1.99 21.36
C ILE A 294 -0.34 2.96 20.72
N THR A 295 -0.83 4.15 20.36
CA THR A 295 0.01 5.24 19.85
C THR A 295 0.50 6.10 21.01
N THR A 296 1.64 5.73 21.59
CA THR A 296 2.22 6.44 22.75
C THR A 296 2.65 7.86 22.40
N GLY A 297 2.98 8.14 21.14
CA GLY A 297 3.57 9.39 20.68
C GLY A 297 5.08 9.48 20.94
N ASN A 298 5.63 8.60 21.79
CA ASN A 298 7.04 8.54 22.16
C ASN A 298 7.39 7.16 22.78
N ASN A 299 7.61 6.15 21.94
CA ASN A 299 7.85 4.78 22.44
C ASN A 299 9.13 4.69 23.28
N SER A 300 10.15 5.51 23.04
CA SER A 300 11.39 5.50 23.82
C SER A 300 11.17 5.88 25.28
N TYR A 301 10.27 6.84 25.55
CA TYR A 301 9.91 7.28 26.89
C TYR A 301 8.87 6.37 27.56
N PHE A 302 7.79 6.02 26.87
CA PHE A 302 6.67 5.29 27.48
C PHE A 302 6.85 3.77 27.57
N CYS A 303 7.79 3.20 26.81
CA CYS A 303 8.10 1.77 26.84
C CYS A 303 9.45 1.60 27.53
N VAL A 304 9.45 0.99 28.72
CA VAL A 304 10.63 0.89 29.58
C VAL A 304 10.96 -0.56 29.91
N ASP A 305 12.22 -0.81 30.26
CA ASP A 305 12.70 -2.08 30.79
C ASP A 305 12.45 -2.18 32.30
N LYS A 306 12.74 -3.36 32.87
CA LYS A 306 12.54 -3.63 34.31
C LYS A 306 13.41 -2.75 35.21
N GLU A 307 14.63 -2.43 34.77
CA GLU A 307 15.58 -1.62 35.54
C GLU A 307 15.05 -0.20 35.73
N THR A 308 14.64 0.43 34.63
CA THR A 308 14.02 1.76 34.62
C THR A 308 12.73 1.73 35.43
N ALA A 309 11.87 0.72 35.20
CA ALA A 309 10.60 0.62 35.89
C ALA A 309 10.76 0.49 37.42
N THR A 310 11.79 -0.23 37.87
CA THR A 310 12.10 -0.39 39.30
C THR A 310 12.70 0.89 39.89
N SER A 311 13.64 1.51 39.18
CA SER A 311 14.36 2.70 39.65
C SER A 311 13.43 3.88 39.93
N TYR A 312 12.40 4.06 39.11
CA TYR A 312 11.44 5.15 39.20
C TYR A 312 10.08 4.77 39.81
N ASP A 313 9.95 3.58 40.41
CA ASP A 313 8.70 3.10 41.02
C ASP A 313 7.52 3.08 40.03
N LEU A 314 7.77 2.63 38.80
CA LEU A 314 6.81 2.62 37.70
C LEU A 314 6.09 1.27 37.55
N LEU A 315 6.57 0.21 38.21
CA LEU A 315 6.02 -1.14 38.04
C LEU A 315 4.50 -1.21 38.35
N THR A 316 4.06 -0.53 39.40
CA THR A 316 2.66 -0.52 39.86
C THR A 316 1.73 0.26 38.93
N ILE A 317 2.27 1.10 38.06
CA ILE A 317 1.54 1.94 37.11
C ILE A 317 1.85 1.54 35.67
N SER A 318 2.28 0.30 35.48
CA SER A 318 2.65 -0.22 34.17
C SER A 318 1.79 -1.39 33.76
N ARG A 319 1.62 -1.54 32.44
CA ARG A 319 0.99 -2.70 31.82
C ARG A 319 2.05 -3.59 31.18
N PRO A 320 1.91 -4.92 31.20
CA PRO A 320 2.74 -5.80 30.40
C PRO A 320 2.65 -5.42 28.92
N LEU A 321 3.78 -5.25 28.26
CA LEU A 321 3.87 -4.72 26.90
C LEU A 321 4.62 -5.68 25.97
N ILE A 322 4.06 -5.85 24.78
CA ILE A 322 4.76 -6.36 23.60
C ILE A 322 5.19 -5.17 22.75
N ALA A 323 6.46 -4.76 22.87
CA ALA A 323 6.95 -3.57 22.17
C ALA A 323 7.34 -3.83 20.71
N ARG A 324 7.74 -5.06 20.36
CA ARG A 324 8.18 -5.44 19.02
C ARG A 324 7.70 -6.83 18.66
N SER A 325 7.52 -7.08 17.37
CA SER A 325 7.09 -8.38 16.83
C SER A 325 8.06 -9.53 17.13
N VAL A 326 9.37 -9.25 17.23
CA VAL A 326 10.39 -10.26 17.57
C VAL A 326 10.24 -10.83 18.98
N ASN A 327 9.43 -10.19 19.82
CA ASN A 327 9.17 -10.62 21.20
C ASN A 327 8.02 -11.65 21.28
N ILE A 328 7.49 -12.14 20.14
CA ILE A 328 6.41 -13.12 20.10
C ILE A 328 6.88 -14.42 19.45
N PRO A 329 6.91 -15.52 20.22
CA PRO A 329 7.43 -16.79 19.73
C PRO A 329 6.39 -17.67 19.02
N GLY A 330 5.08 -17.53 19.28
CA GLY A 330 4.06 -18.46 18.79
C GLY A 330 2.74 -17.82 18.36
N VAL A 331 1.68 -18.63 18.29
CA VAL A 331 0.28 -18.15 18.12
C VAL A 331 -0.41 -17.86 19.45
N THR A 332 0.29 -18.07 20.57
CA THR A 332 -0.08 -17.56 21.89
C THR A 332 1.02 -16.69 22.45
N PHE A 333 0.64 -15.75 23.31
CA PHE A 333 1.54 -14.98 24.15
C PHE A 333 1.20 -15.21 25.62
N GLU A 334 2.08 -15.92 26.32
CA GLU A 334 1.91 -16.36 27.70
C GLU A 334 2.77 -15.56 28.67
N GLU A 335 2.54 -15.73 29.98
CA GLU A 335 3.37 -15.13 31.03
C GLU A 335 4.85 -15.50 30.88
N THR A 336 5.14 -16.78 30.56
CA THR A 336 6.51 -17.27 30.38
C THR A 336 7.23 -16.56 29.23
N ASP A 337 6.50 -16.22 28.16
CA ASP A 337 7.04 -15.48 27.02
C ASP A 337 7.38 -14.03 27.43
N TRP A 338 6.50 -13.40 28.21
CA TRP A 338 6.75 -12.06 28.74
C TRP A 338 7.94 -12.04 29.72
N GLN A 339 8.02 -13.02 30.63
CA GLN A 339 9.14 -13.13 31.58
C GLN A 339 10.47 -13.33 30.85
N TRP A 340 10.52 -14.19 29.84
CA TRP A 340 11.71 -14.35 29.00
C TRP A 340 12.12 -13.03 28.35
N ASN A 341 11.16 -12.27 27.80
CA ASN A 341 11.42 -10.96 27.22
C ASN A 341 12.00 -9.95 28.25
N VAL A 342 11.48 -9.97 29.48
CA VAL A 342 11.99 -9.16 30.60
C VAL A 342 13.45 -9.52 30.90
N GLU A 343 13.78 -10.80 30.95
CA GLU A 343 15.14 -11.30 31.22
C GLU A 343 16.13 -10.94 30.10
N GLN A 344 15.66 -10.86 28.85
CA GLN A 344 16.45 -10.37 27.71
C GLN A 344 16.62 -8.84 27.71
N GLY A 345 16.13 -8.12 28.71
CA GLY A 345 16.23 -6.67 28.82
C GLY A 345 15.35 -5.92 27.82
N ALA A 346 14.28 -6.55 27.32
CA ALA A 346 13.35 -5.86 26.43
C ALA A 346 12.51 -4.81 27.19
N LYS A 347 12.02 -3.82 26.44
CA LYS A 347 11.09 -2.80 26.94
C LYS A 347 9.69 -3.40 27.07
N THR A 348 9.43 -4.08 28.17
CA THR A 348 8.23 -4.89 28.40
C THR A 348 7.19 -4.24 29.31
N PHE A 349 7.40 -2.98 29.70
CA PHE A 349 6.48 -2.22 30.54
C PHE A 349 5.99 -0.96 29.80
N LEU A 350 4.68 -0.85 29.59
CA LEU A 350 4.03 0.37 29.12
C LEU A 350 3.57 1.19 30.32
N LEU A 351 3.99 2.46 30.39
CA LEU A 351 3.55 3.36 31.45
C LEU A 351 2.08 3.80 31.26
N ASP A 352 1.26 3.61 32.29
CA ASP A 352 -0.17 3.93 32.33
C ASP A 352 -0.49 4.85 33.52
N PHE A 353 -0.33 6.16 33.29
CA PHE A 353 -0.64 7.19 34.29
C PHE A 353 -2.14 7.54 34.39
N ASN A 354 -3.02 6.89 33.63
CA ASN A 354 -4.42 7.28 33.54
C ASN A 354 -5.19 7.05 34.85
N GLN A 355 -4.77 6.08 35.66
CA GLN A 355 -5.45 5.70 36.89
C GLN A 355 -5.06 6.55 38.11
N LEU A 356 -4.09 7.46 37.97
CA LEU A 356 -3.57 8.27 39.07
C LEU A 356 -3.82 9.76 38.84
N THR A 357 -4.27 10.45 39.87
CA THR A 357 -4.21 11.91 39.95
C THR A 357 -2.81 12.37 40.30
N ASP A 358 -2.50 13.64 40.04
CA ASP A 358 -1.19 14.20 40.34
C ASP A 358 -0.87 14.17 41.84
N THR A 359 -1.85 14.09 42.73
CA THR A 359 -1.62 13.95 44.18
C THR A 359 -1.26 12.53 44.60
N GLN A 360 -1.58 11.52 43.78
CA GLN A 360 -1.31 10.10 44.06
C GLN A 360 0.05 9.63 43.55
N LEU A 361 0.73 10.43 42.73
CA LEU A 361 2.07 10.11 42.21
C LEU A 361 3.12 10.12 43.32
N THR A 362 3.96 9.07 43.34
CA THR A 362 5.11 8.99 44.24
C THR A 362 6.20 9.98 43.82
N GLU A 363 7.12 10.30 44.72
CA GLU A 363 8.21 11.25 44.43
C GLU A 363 9.06 10.79 43.23
N ARG A 364 9.37 9.49 43.15
CA ARG A 364 10.14 8.91 42.04
C ARG A 364 9.40 8.97 40.70
N GLN A 365 8.08 8.75 40.70
CA GLN A 365 7.25 8.87 39.51
C GLN A 365 7.21 10.31 39.00
N ARG A 366 7.09 11.31 39.90
CA ARG A 366 7.17 12.73 39.53
C ARG A 366 8.53 13.08 38.94
N SER A 367 9.61 12.64 39.57
CA SER A 367 10.96 12.87 39.04
C SER A 367 11.13 12.31 37.62
N TYR A 368 10.52 11.16 37.32
CA TYR A 368 10.55 10.61 35.96
C TYR A 368 9.80 11.47 34.93
N ILE A 369 8.68 12.07 35.33
CA ILE A 369 7.93 13.03 34.49
C ILE A 369 8.77 14.30 34.26
N GLU A 370 9.34 14.87 35.32
CA GLU A 370 10.19 16.07 35.25
C GLU A 370 11.41 15.85 34.34
N ILE A 371 12.04 14.67 34.40
CA ILE A 371 13.13 14.30 33.48
C ILE A 371 12.63 14.26 32.03
N GLY A 372 11.44 13.71 31.79
CA GLY A 372 10.82 13.71 30.46
C GLY A 372 10.59 15.12 29.91
N GLU A 373 10.17 16.05 30.76
CA GLU A 373 9.98 17.46 30.40
C GLU A 373 11.31 18.17 30.12
N GLN A 374 12.34 17.92 30.94
CA GLN A 374 13.69 18.44 30.73
C GLN A 374 14.32 17.95 29.41
N ASN A 375 13.99 16.72 29.00
CA ASN A 375 14.45 16.11 27.77
C ASN A 375 13.52 16.39 26.57
N GLU A 376 12.55 17.28 26.71
CA GLU A 376 11.60 17.68 25.66
C GLU A 376 10.72 16.52 25.12
N GLU A 377 10.59 15.41 25.86
CA GLU A 377 9.80 14.23 25.47
C GLU A 377 8.30 14.56 25.34
N ASN A 378 7.87 15.65 25.99
CA ASN A 378 6.52 16.22 25.98
C ASN A 378 6.21 17.07 24.73
N THR A 379 7.21 17.47 23.94
CA THR A 379 7.03 18.41 22.82
C THR A 379 6.47 17.77 21.56
N GLY A 380 6.56 16.44 21.45
CA GLY A 380 6.03 15.66 20.35
C GLY A 380 4.54 15.93 20.13
N TYR A 381 4.10 15.97 18.86
CA TYR A 381 2.73 16.41 18.50
C TYR A 381 1.63 15.73 19.32
N LYS A 382 1.71 14.40 19.51
CA LYS A 382 0.73 13.63 20.30
C LYS A 382 0.80 13.91 21.80
N CYS A 383 2.00 14.13 22.34
CA CYS A 383 2.18 14.48 23.75
C CYS A 383 1.63 15.89 24.04
N ARG A 384 1.97 16.86 23.18
CA ARG A 384 1.62 18.28 23.35
C ARG A 384 0.11 18.57 23.31
N ILE A 385 -0.67 17.76 22.60
CA ILE A 385 -2.12 17.97 22.49
C ILE A 385 -2.93 17.33 23.62
N ARG A 386 -2.27 16.61 24.55
CA ARG A 386 -2.92 16.02 25.73
C ARG A 386 -2.93 17.02 26.87
N GLU A 387 -3.96 16.97 27.71
CA GLU A 387 -4.02 17.76 28.96
C GLU A 387 -2.88 17.36 29.92
N ARG A 388 -2.74 16.06 30.18
CA ARG A 388 -1.55 15.47 30.83
C ARG A 388 -0.72 14.80 29.74
N TRP A 389 0.42 15.40 29.37
CA TRP A 389 1.22 14.94 28.24
C TRP A 389 1.65 13.46 28.35
N TYR A 390 1.84 13.00 29.59
CA TYR A 390 2.23 11.64 29.96
C TYR A 390 1.06 10.65 30.14
N ALA A 391 -0.21 11.09 30.01
CA ALA A 391 -1.38 10.21 30.07
C ALA A 391 -1.75 9.73 28.65
N ILE A 392 -1.44 8.46 28.34
CA ILE A 392 -1.68 7.89 27.01
C ILE A 392 -3.16 7.51 26.87
N PRO A 393 -3.88 7.98 25.83
CA PRO A 393 -5.27 7.62 25.62
C PRO A 393 -5.44 6.18 25.12
N SER A 394 -6.62 5.60 25.36
CA SER A 394 -7.06 4.31 24.79
C SER A 394 -6.16 3.11 25.11
N ILE A 395 -5.67 3.02 26.35
CA ILE A 395 -5.02 1.80 26.85
C ILE A 395 -6.11 0.79 27.21
N TRP A 396 -6.14 -0.35 26.53
CA TRP A 396 -7.01 -1.48 26.83
C TRP A 396 -6.35 -2.78 26.37
N GLU A 397 -6.73 -3.88 27.03
CA GLU A 397 -6.17 -5.22 26.86
C GLU A 397 -6.94 -5.97 25.77
N PRO A 398 -6.29 -6.36 24.65
CA PRO A 398 -6.94 -7.10 23.59
C PRO A 398 -7.00 -8.61 23.85
N ASP A 399 -7.96 -9.29 23.21
CA ASP A 399 -8.06 -10.76 23.24
C ASP A 399 -6.95 -11.43 22.43
N ALA A 400 -6.50 -10.73 21.38
CA ALA A 400 -5.46 -11.18 20.47
C ALA A 400 -4.75 -10.00 19.79
N PHE A 401 -3.62 -10.28 19.16
CA PHE A 401 -2.85 -9.32 18.40
C PHE A 401 -2.65 -9.80 16.97
N PHE A 402 -2.70 -8.86 16.03
CA PHE A 402 -2.37 -9.13 14.63
C PHE A 402 -1.19 -8.26 14.19
N LEU A 403 -0.14 -8.86 13.63
CA LEU A 403 1.01 -8.07 13.18
C LEU A 403 0.59 -7.15 12.04
N ARG A 404 0.84 -5.85 12.21
CA ARG A 404 0.51 -4.85 11.20
C ARG A 404 1.33 -5.04 9.92
N ARG A 405 2.60 -5.45 10.07
CA ARG A 405 3.54 -5.67 8.96
C ARG A 405 4.07 -7.09 8.99
N ASN A 406 3.93 -7.78 7.87
CA ASN A 406 4.25 -9.18 7.70
C ASN A 406 5.21 -9.35 6.51
N TYR A 407 6.09 -10.34 6.57
CA TYR A 407 7.04 -10.63 5.50
C TYR A 407 6.75 -11.97 4.83
N GLN A 408 6.78 -13.09 5.56
CA GLN A 408 6.50 -14.40 4.95
C GLN A 408 5.01 -14.74 4.93
N TYR A 409 4.34 -14.56 6.06
CA TYR A 409 2.92 -14.83 6.23
C TYR A 409 2.35 -13.97 7.36
N PRO A 410 1.02 -13.81 7.45
CA PRO A 410 0.39 -13.05 8.52
C PRO A 410 0.55 -13.72 9.88
N LYS A 411 0.89 -12.93 10.92
CA LYS A 411 0.97 -13.44 12.30
C LYS A 411 -0.19 -12.95 13.15
N PHE A 412 -1.02 -13.89 13.57
CA PHE A 412 -2.16 -13.71 14.47
C PHE A 412 -1.93 -14.50 15.77
N VAL A 413 -2.08 -13.85 16.93
CA VAL A 413 -1.55 -14.31 18.22
C VAL A 413 -2.57 -14.07 19.33
N LEU A 414 -2.96 -15.10 20.08
CA LEU A 414 -3.80 -14.97 21.26
C LEU A 414 -3.05 -14.32 22.42
N ASN A 415 -3.70 -13.38 23.08
CA ASN A 415 -3.19 -12.75 24.29
C ASN A 415 -3.71 -13.52 25.51
N ASN A 416 -2.87 -14.36 26.11
CA ASN A 416 -3.21 -15.09 27.34
C ASN A 416 -2.61 -14.45 28.59
N TYR A 417 -1.75 -13.44 28.42
CA TYR A 417 -1.09 -12.72 29.52
C TYR A 417 -1.66 -11.33 29.81
N HIS A 418 -2.78 -10.95 29.19
CA HIS A 418 -3.37 -9.61 29.37
C HIS A 418 -2.38 -8.47 29.02
N ALA A 419 -1.48 -8.73 28.07
CA ALA A 419 -0.52 -7.73 27.62
C ALA A 419 -1.19 -6.68 26.73
N VAL A 420 -0.51 -5.56 26.53
CA VAL A 420 -0.85 -4.55 25.51
C VAL A 420 0.25 -4.47 24.45
N SER A 421 -0.01 -3.77 23.35
CA SER A 421 0.95 -3.57 22.26
C SER A 421 0.99 -2.13 21.79
N THR A 422 2.12 -1.73 21.20
CA THR A 422 2.25 -0.47 20.46
C THR A 422 1.62 -0.60 19.06
N ASP A 423 1.62 0.48 18.28
CA ASP A 423 1.13 0.54 16.89
C ASP A 423 1.91 -0.33 15.87
N THR A 424 2.86 -1.13 16.35
CA THR A 424 3.52 -2.22 15.61
C THR A 424 2.58 -3.38 15.32
N MET A 425 1.50 -3.51 16.10
CA MET A 425 0.50 -4.56 15.99
C MET A 425 -0.89 -3.95 16.11
N HIS A 426 -1.87 -4.62 15.52
CA HIS A 426 -3.27 -4.34 15.78
C HIS A 426 -3.73 -5.11 17.00
N ARG A 427 -4.70 -4.52 17.67
CA ARG A 427 -5.42 -5.08 18.82
C ARG A 427 -6.72 -5.66 18.29
N VAL A 428 -6.97 -6.93 18.61
CA VAL A 428 -8.15 -7.66 18.16
C VAL A 428 -9.01 -7.96 19.37
N SER A 429 -10.30 -7.65 19.27
CA SER A 429 -11.30 -8.10 20.24
C SER A 429 -12.29 -9.03 19.55
N PHE A 430 -12.53 -10.19 20.13
CA PHE A 430 -13.46 -11.16 19.58
C PHE A 430 -14.91 -10.77 19.89
N LEU A 431 -15.80 -10.99 18.94
CA LEU A 431 -17.23 -10.81 19.16
C LEU A 431 -17.76 -11.92 20.09
N VAL A 432 -18.80 -11.60 20.84
CA VAL A 432 -19.42 -12.52 21.80
C VAL A 432 -19.80 -13.83 21.13
N GLY A 433 -19.39 -14.95 21.72
CA GLY A 433 -19.66 -16.30 21.20
C GLY A 433 -18.59 -16.84 20.24
N THR A 434 -17.57 -16.05 19.90
CA THR A 434 -16.43 -16.52 19.09
C THR A 434 -15.51 -17.39 19.93
N ASP A 435 -15.19 -18.58 19.44
CA ASP A 435 -14.16 -19.43 20.03
C ASP A 435 -12.77 -18.93 19.62
N ARG A 436 -11.92 -18.67 20.62
CA ARG A 436 -10.59 -18.06 20.44
C ARG A 436 -9.64 -18.95 19.63
N LYS A 437 -9.66 -20.26 19.84
CA LYS A 437 -8.81 -21.21 19.08
C LYS A 437 -9.31 -21.37 17.67
N LYS A 438 -10.63 -21.48 17.48
CA LYS A 438 -11.25 -21.51 16.14
C LYS A 438 -10.92 -20.24 15.35
N ALA A 439 -10.98 -19.07 15.96
CA ALA A 439 -10.63 -17.82 15.28
C ALA A 439 -9.18 -17.79 14.77
N ILE A 440 -8.25 -18.43 15.49
CA ILE A 440 -6.85 -18.54 15.07
C ILE A 440 -6.75 -19.50 13.88
N ILE A 441 -7.21 -20.75 14.01
CA ILE A 441 -7.09 -21.75 12.94
C ILE A 441 -7.94 -21.40 11.69
N SER A 442 -9.01 -20.60 11.85
CA SER A 442 -9.76 -20.04 10.72
C SER A 442 -8.97 -18.99 9.94
N TYR A 443 -7.88 -18.45 10.49
CA TYR A 443 -7.00 -17.51 9.79
C TYR A 443 -5.75 -18.20 9.20
N TYR A 444 -5.24 -19.25 9.82
CA TYR A 444 -4.07 -19.98 9.33
C TYR A 444 -4.47 -21.08 8.33
N ASN A 445 -4.81 -20.69 7.11
CA ASN A 445 -5.14 -21.59 6.00
C ASN A 445 -4.93 -20.90 4.64
N SER A 446 -5.01 -21.67 3.55
CA SER A 446 -4.81 -21.16 2.18
C SER A 446 -5.73 -20.01 1.80
N ILE A 447 -6.99 -20.05 2.22
CA ILE A 447 -8.00 -19.04 1.84
C ILE A 447 -7.63 -17.71 2.49
N ALA A 448 -7.55 -17.70 3.83
CA ALA A 448 -7.26 -16.50 4.58
C ALA A 448 -5.95 -15.84 4.13
N PHE A 449 -4.89 -16.61 3.87
CA PHE A 449 -3.61 -16.08 3.41
C PHE A 449 -3.69 -15.45 2.00
N ALA A 450 -4.42 -16.08 1.07
CA ALA A 450 -4.66 -15.51 -0.25
C ALA A 450 -5.44 -14.18 -0.17
N PHE A 451 -6.49 -14.14 0.67
CA PHE A 451 -7.28 -12.94 0.90
C PHE A 451 -6.51 -11.86 1.66
N THR A 452 -5.59 -12.21 2.56
CA THR A 452 -4.68 -11.24 3.18
C THR A 452 -3.83 -10.53 2.14
N GLU A 453 -3.24 -11.25 1.17
CA GLU A 453 -2.45 -10.61 0.09
C GLU A 453 -3.31 -9.73 -0.83
N LEU A 454 -4.58 -10.10 -1.05
CA LEU A 454 -5.52 -9.30 -1.86
C LEU A 454 -5.99 -8.03 -1.14
N GLU A 455 -6.13 -8.09 0.18
CA GLU A 455 -6.62 -6.97 1.00
C GLU A 455 -5.52 -6.05 1.50
N ALA A 456 -4.36 -6.58 1.84
CA ALA A 456 -3.26 -5.82 2.42
C ALA A 456 -2.46 -5.04 1.37
N ARG A 457 -1.53 -4.22 1.85
CA ARG A 457 -0.70 -3.34 1.03
C ARG A 457 0.72 -3.82 0.94
N SER A 458 1.23 -3.98 -0.27
CA SER A 458 2.65 -4.30 -0.47
C SER A 458 3.48 -3.01 -0.56
N TYR A 459 4.57 -2.91 0.18
CA TYR A 459 5.59 -1.88 0.00
C TYR A 459 6.93 -2.51 -0.44
N GLY A 460 7.86 -1.66 -0.89
CA GLY A 460 9.20 -2.09 -1.29
C GLY A 460 9.93 -2.88 -0.21
N GLY A 461 10.80 -3.80 -0.66
CA GLY A 461 11.45 -4.79 0.20
C GLY A 461 10.54 -5.95 0.63
N GLY A 462 9.37 -6.09 -0.02
CA GLY A 462 8.45 -7.21 0.16
C GLY A 462 7.62 -7.19 1.43
N VAL A 463 7.53 -6.07 2.13
CA VAL A 463 6.70 -5.95 3.35
C VAL A 463 5.23 -5.84 2.97
N LEU A 464 4.39 -6.67 3.60
CA LEU A 464 2.94 -6.62 3.53
C LEU A 464 2.37 -5.91 4.77
N GLU A 465 1.77 -4.74 4.61
CA GLU A 465 1.10 -4.01 5.68
C GLU A 465 -0.41 -4.15 5.54
N ILE A 466 -1.09 -4.62 6.58
CA ILE A 466 -2.55 -4.64 6.63
C ILE A 466 -3.02 -3.60 7.63
N LEU A 467 -4.06 -2.82 7.29
CA LEU A 467 -4.72 -1.90 8.23
C LEU A 467 -5.95 -2.55 8.87
N PRO A 468 -6.50 -2.01 9.97
CA PRO A 468 -7.61 -2.65 10.69
C PRO A 468 -8.81 -3.01 9.80
N ARG A 469 -9.33 -2.04 9.04
CA ARG A 469 -10.45 -2.27 8.12
C ARG A 469 -10.11 -3.25 6.98
N GLU A 470 -8.85 -3.31 6.56
CA GLU A 470 -8.42 -4.28 5.55
C GLU A 470 -8.39 -5.69 6.15
N LEU A 471 -7.94 -5.82 7.41
CA LEU A 471 -7.98 -7.08 8.15
C LEU A 471 -9.42 -7.55 8.38
N GLU A 472 -10.32 -6.67 8.80
CA GLU A 472 -11.75 -6.97 8.97
C GLU A 472 -12.41 -7.46 7.67
N ASN A 473 -11.91 -7.02 6.51
CA ASN A 473 -12.41 -7.42 5.20
C ASN A 473 -11.79 -8.73 4.66
N VAL A 474 -10.81 -9.32 5.35
CA VAL A 474 -10.19 -10.59 4.91
C VAL A 474 -11.24 -11.69 5.00
N THR A 475 -11.47 -12.38 3.89
CA THR A 475 -12.33 -13.56 3.84
C THR A 475 -11.64 -14.75 4.50
N ILE A 476 -12.34 -15.37 5.45
CA ILE A 476 -11.91 -16.55 6.18
C ILE A 476 -12.97 -17.66 6.06
N PRO A 477 -12.61 -18.95 6.19
CA PRO A 477 -13.58 -20.03 6.32
C PRO A 477 -14.48 -19.85 7.55
N ASN A 478 -15.78 -20.09 7.38
CA ASN A 478 -16.74 -20.07 8.48
C ASN A 478 -16.72 -21.39 9.26
N ILE A 479 -15.78 -21.51 10.20
CA ILE A 479 -15.73 -22.63 11.14
C ILE A 479 -16.31 -22.30 12.52
N ASN A 480 -16.60 -21.03 12.78
CA ASN A 480 -17.14 -20.60 14.07
C ASN A 480 -18.55 -21.17 14.30
N ASP A 481 -19.35 -21.24 13.23
CA ASP A 481 -20.70 -21.81 13.24
C ASP A 481 -20.72 -23.34 13.12
N LEU A 482 -19.56 -23.96 12.88
CA LEU A 482 -19.46 -25.42 12.76
C LEU A 482 -19.28 -26.08 14.13
N VAL A 483 -19.99 -27.19 14.32
CA VAL A 483 -19.73 -28.14 15.40
C VAL A 483 -18.50 -28.97 15.00
N ILE A 484 -17.39 -28.71 15.68
CA ILE A 484 -16.12 -29.42 15.53
C ILE A 484 -15.74 -29.91 16.93
N GLU A 485 -15.32 -31.15 17.01
CA GLU A 485 -14.83 -31.79 18.23
C GLU A 485 -13.65 -30.99 18.81
N GLU A 486 -13.67 -30.75 20.12
CA GLU A 486 -12.68 -29.92 20.82
C GLU A 486 -11.27 -30.49 20.65
N GLU A 487 -11.14 -31.82 20.65
CA GLU A 487 -9.87 -32.51 20.43
C GLU A 487 -9.25 -32.18 19.07
N ILE A 488 -10.05 -31.99 18.02
CA ILE A 488 -9.56 -31.65 16.68
C ILE A 488 -9.11 -30.18 16.64
N VAL A 489 -9.88 -29.29 17.26
CA VAL A 489 -9.52 -27.86 17.37
C VAL A 489 -8.19 -27.74 18.11
N ASP A 490 -8.03 -28.47 19.21
CA ASP A 490 -6.83 -28.48 20.03
C ASP A 490 -5.63 -29.07 19.29
N GLU A 491 -5.80 -30.22 18.61
CA GLU A 491 -4.72 -30.84 17.82
C GLU A 491 -4.20 -29.89 16.73
N LEU A 492 -5.09 -29.25 15.97
CA LEU A 492 -4.71 -28.30 14.92
C LEU A 492 -4.04 -27.05 15.51
N PHE A 493 -4.59 -26.52 16.60
CA PHE A 493 -4.06 -25.34 17.26
C PHE A 493 -2.66 -25.60 17.85
N ASP A 494 -2.47 -26.72 18.53
CA ASP A 494 -1.20 -27.09 19.15
C ASP A 494 -0.13 -27.42 18.11
N SER A 495 -0.50 -28.08 17.01
CA SER A 495 0.39 -28.32 15.87
C SER A 495 0.88 -27.00 15.27
N LEU A 496 -0.03 -26.04 15.09
CA LEU A 496 0.30 -24.70 14.60
C LEU A 496 1.20 -23.93 15.56
N ASN A 497 0.88 -23.93 16.86
CA ASN A 497 1.67 -23.22 17.85
C ASN A 497 3.09 -23.79 17.96
N THR A 498 3.23 -25.11 17.95
CA THR A 498 4.52 -25.80 17.96
C THR A 498 5.34 -25.42 16.73
N ALA A 499 4.76 -25.51 15.53
CA ALA A 499 5.48 -25.19 14.30
C ALA A 499 6.00 -23.75 14.27
N ILE A 500 5.20 -22.78 14.72
CA ILE A 500 5.64 -21.38 14.74
C ILE A 500 6.72 -21.15 15.81
N ARG A 501 6.59 -21.75 17.00
CA ARG A 501 7.57 -21.63 18.10
C ARG A 501 8.92 -22.25 17.76
N GLU A 502 8.90 -23.37 17.04
CA GLU A 502 10.12 -24.08 16.61
C GLU A 502 10.66 -23.56 15.27
N ASN A 503 9.98 -22.61 14.63
CA ASN A 503 10.31 -22.08 13.31
C ASN A 503 10.38 -23.20 12.24
N ASN A 504 9.45 -24.16 12.34
CA ASN A 504 9.21 -25.20 11.35
C ASN A 504 8.53 -24.60 10.10
N ASP A 505 8.45 -25.39 9.02
CA ASP A 505 7.77 -24.95 7.81
C ASP A 505 6.26 -24.80 8.06
N ILE A 506 5.75 -23.59 7.80
CA ILE A 506 4.33 -23.29 7.97
C ILE A 506 3.48 -24.05 6.95
N GLU A 507 4.03 -24.40 5.79
CA GLU A 507 3.31 -25.13 4.73
C GLU A 507 2.74 -26.45 5.24
N GLU A 508 3.53 -27.22 6.00
CA GLU A 508 3.12 -28.54 6.53
C GLU A 508 1.90 -28.44 7.45
N VAL A 509 1.86 -27.40 8.29
CA VAL A 509 0.72 -27.16 9.18
C VAL A 509 -0.49 -26.69 8.39
N LEU A 510 -0.28 -25.81 7.41
CA LEU A 510 -1.39 -25.33 6.61
C LEU A 510 -1.99 -26.46 5.76
N ASP A 511 -1.19 -27.42 5.28
CA ASP A 511 -1.70 -28.64 4.62
C ASP A 511 -2.60 -29.46 5.55
N LEU A 512 -2.20 -29.61 6.82
CA LEU A 512 -2.99 -30.29 7.83
C LEU A 512 -4.32 -29.55 8.09
N ILE A 513 -4.28 -28.24 8.28
CA ILE A 513 -5.47 -27.41 8.53
C ILE A 513 -6.40 -27.42 7.32
N ASP A 514 -5.86 -27.20 6.11
CA ASP A 514 -6.60 -27.18 4.85
C ASP A 514 -7.33 -28.50 4.60
N ARG A 515 -6.63 -29.63 4.76
CA ARG A 515 -7.22 -30.96 4.58
C ARG A 515 -8.30 -31.24 5.62
N THR A 516 -8.06 -30.87 6.88
CA THR A 516 -8.95 -31.23 7.98
C THR A 516 -10.19 -30.35 8.00
N LEU A 517 -10.03 -29.02 7.92
CA LEU A 517 -11.12 -28.06 8.04
C LEU A 517 -11.77 -27.75 6.69
N LEU A 518 -11.00 -27.30 5.70
CA LEU A 518 -11.57 -26.83 4.44
C LEU A 518 -12.15 -27.97 3.62
N VAL A 519 -11.37 -29.04 3.42
CA VAL A 519 -11.83 -30.21 2.66
C VAL A 519 -12.71 -31.11 3.53
N GLY A 520 -12.24 -31.49 4.71
CA GLY A 520 -12.90 -32.49 5.56
C GLY A 520 -14.19 -32.04 6.24
N ARG A 521 -14.30 -30.77 6.64
CA ARG A 521 -15.47 -30.26 7.40
C ARG A 521 -16.34 -29.31 6.58
N LEU A 522 -15.75 -28.43 5.80
CA LEU A 522 -16.47 -27.49 4.93
C LEU A 522 -16.80 -28.05 3.55
N ASN A 523 -16.37 -29.28 3.23
CA ASN A 523 -16.57 -29.94 1.93
C ASN A 523 -16.11 -29.09 0.74
N MET A 524 -15.10 -28.24 0.92
CA MET A 524 -14.51 -27.49 -0.17
C MET A 524 -13.73 -28.41 -1.08
N SER A 525 -13.77 -28.13 -2.38
CA SER A 525 -12.95 -28.85 -3.36
C SER A 525 -11.46 -28.67 -3.03
N ALA A 526 -10.71 -29.77 -2.99
CA ALA A 526 -9.26 -29.73 -2.82
C ALA A 526 -8.56 -28.91 -3.92
N ASP A 527 -9.14 -28.86 -5.13
CA ASP A 527 -8.64 -28.01 -6.22
C ASP A 527 -8.79 -26.52 -5.86
N VAL A 528 -9.96 -26.10 -5.35
CA VAL A 528 -10.20 -24.71 -4.91
C VAL A 528 -9.20 -24.30 -3.83
N VAL A 529 -8.98 -25.16 -2.83
CA VAL A 529 -8.01 -24.91 -1.75
C VAL A 529 -6.59 -24.79 -2.30
N SER A 530 -6.20 -25.69 -3.22
CA SER A 530 -4.90 -25.63 -3.91
C SER A 530 -4.74 -24.36 -4.76
N GLN A 531 -5.81 -23.88 -5.40
CA GLN A 531 -5.78 -22.61 -6.13
C GLN A 531 -5.56 -21.42 -5.17
N CYS A 532 -6.20 -21.40 -4.00
CA CYS A 532 -5.92 -20.37 -2.98
C CYS A 532 -4.46 -20.39 -2.53
N ARG A 533 -3.88 -21.59 -2.30
CA ARG A 533 -2.45 -21.75 -2.00
C ARG A 533 -1.57 -21.12 -3.08
N LYS A 534 -1.85 -21.43 -4.36
CA LYS A 534 -1.11 -20.86 -5.51
C LYS A 534 -1.25 -19.35 -5.60
N ILE A 535 -2.46 -18.81 -5.38
CA ILE A 535 -2.72 -17.37 -5.37
C ILE A 535 -1.89 -16.68 -4.28
N TRP A 536 -1.88 -17.23 -3.06
CA TRP A 536 -1.06 -16.72 -1.96
C TRP A 536 0.42 -16.69 -2.35
N HIS A 537 0.98 -17.79 -2.85
CA HIS A 537 2.37 -17.83 -3.29
C HIS A 537 2.68 -16.84 -4.41
N LYS A 538 1.80 -16.73 -5.41
CA LYS A 538 1.96 -15.82 -6.54
C LYS A 538 2.06 -14.37 -6.06
N LEU A 539 1.12 -13.93 -5.23
CA LEU A 539 1.11 -12.56 -4.69
C LEU A 539 2.26 -12.31 -3.71
N LYS A 540 2.57 -13.28 -2.83
CA LYS A 540 3.71 -13.22 -1.91
C LYS A 540 5.04 -13.09 -2.67
N ASN A 541 5.30 -13.99 -3.61
CA ASN A 541 6.57 -14.02 -4.34
C ASN A 541 6.74 -12.75 -5.16
N ARG A 542 5.66 -12.28 -5.80
CA ARG A 542 5.64 -10.99 -6.50
C ARG A 542 6.14 -9.87 -5.59
N ARG A 543 5.56 -9.68 -4.39
CA ARG A 543 6.01 -8.60 -3.51
C ARG A 543 7.43 -8.80 -2.97
N ILE A 544 7.84 -10.03 -2.67
CA ILE A 544 9.19 -10.32 -2.14
C ILE A 544 10.28 -10.02 -3.17
N ASN A 545 10.01 -10.27 -4.45
CA ASN A 545 10.96 -10.06 -5.53
C ASN A 545 11.04 -8.61 -6.02
N ARG A 546 10.16 -7.72 -5.54
CA ARG A 546 10.07 -6.32 -5.97
C ARG A 546 11.06 -5.40 -5.26
N GLY A 547 11.55 -4.42 -6.01
CA GLY A 547 12.45 -3.38 -5.54
C GLY A 547 13.87 -3.88 -5.32
N ILE A 548 14.26 -4.98 -5.97
CA ILE A 548 15.64 -5.46 -5.98
C ILE A 548 16.42 -4.59 -6.96
N THR A 549 17.53 -3.99 -6.53
CA THR A 549 18.47 -3.36 -7.47
C THR A 549 19.13 -4.45 -8.30
N GLY A 550 19.04 -4.37 -9.62
CA GLY A 550 19.81 -5.25 -10.51
C GLY A 550 21.30 -5.16 -10.15
N ASN A 551 21.93 -6.31 -9.93
CA ASN A 551 23.37 -6.41 -9.62
C ASN A 551 24.23 -6.17 -10.86
#